data_AF-A0A8H4X709-F1
#
_entry.id   AF-A0A8H4X709-F1
#
_cell.length_a   1.000
_cell.length_b   1.000
_cell.length_c   1.000
_cell.angle_alpha   90.00
_cell.angle_beta   90.00
_cell.angle_gamma   90.00
#
_symmetry.space_group_name_H-M   'P 1'
#
loop_
_entity.id
_entity.type
_entity.pdbx_description
1 polymer ?
#
loop_
_entity_poly.entity_id
_entity_poly.type
_entity_poly.pdbx_seq_one_letter_code
_entity_poly.pdbx_strand_id
1 'polypeptide(L)'
;MASLLPQRHGGYVPYFLLAEGIAALVHFTICYTSPPRRALVSFRGPGASEPQGLTARLYAMQSMYAGVIRLYAAYNITEAMPYNLGLLSVAGAFLLHFNELVVFKTAKPQDAIAPFVLVGLGSVWMILQRGFYVS
;
A
#
# COMPACT_ATOMS: atom_id res chain seq x y z
N MET A 1 -28.66 0.11 -7.90
CA MET A 1 -28.01 1.15 -7.07
C MET A 1 -26.61 0.67 -6.76
N ALA A 2 -25.57 1.43 -7.09
CA ALA A 2 -24.20 1.05 -6.76
C ALA A 2 -24.03 1.10 -5.24
N SER A 3 -23.63 -0.02 -4.62
CA SER A 3 -23.32 -0.04 -3.19
C SER A 3 -22.02 0.73 -2.94
N LEU A 4 -22.01 1.62 -1.94
CA LEU A 4 -20.81 2.38 -1.57
C LEU A 4 -19.66 1.44 -1.17
N LEU A 5 -19.99 0.31 -0.56
CA LEU A 5 -19.04 -0.73 -0.15
C LEU A 5 -18.88 -1.79 -1.24
N PRO A 6 -17.66 -2.36 -1.40
CA PRO A 6 -17.42 -3.47 -2.30
C PRO A 6 -18.21 -4.71 -1.85
N GLN A 7 -18.63 -5.50 -2.82
CA GLN A 7 -19.31 -6.75 -2.54
C GLN A 7 -18.33 -7.74 -1.90
N ARG A 8 -18.75 -8.35 -0.79
CA ARG A 8 -17.91 -9.24 0.02
C ARG A 8 -17.47 -10.50 -0.74
N HIS A 9 -18.30 -11.01 -1.66
CA HIS A 9 -18.08 -12.28 -2.36
C HIS A 9 -17.64 -13.43 -1.42
N GLY A 10 -18.20 -13.46 -0.19
CA GLY A 10 -17.89 -14.46 0.84
C GLY A 10 -16.66 -14.20 1.73
N GLY A 11 -15.72 -13.32 1.37
CA GLY A 11 -14.52 -13.07 2.18
C GLY A 11 -14.17 -11.59 2.41
N TYR A 12 -13.11 -11.31 3.17
CA TYR A 12 -12.80 -9.95 3.64
C TYR A 12 -11.70 -9.21 2.85
N VAL A 13 -11.08 -9.84 1.85
CA VAL A 13 -10.02 -9.24 1.03
C VAL A 13 -10.45 -7.93 0.34
N PRO A 14 -11.70 -7.79 -0.19
CA PRO A 14 -12.16 -6.53 -0.77
C PRO A 14 -12.13 -5.36 0.21
N TYR A 15 -12.48 -5.59 1.47
CA TYR A 15 -12.46 -4.55 2.50
C TYR A 15 -11.05 -4.19 2.93
N PHE A 16 -10.14 -5.17 2.96
CA PHE A 16 -8.72 -4.92 3.18
C PHE A 16 -8.13 -4.02 2.09
N LEU A 17 -8.38 -4.35 0.81
CA LEU A 17 -7.94 -3.53 -0.32
C LEU A 17 -8.57 -2.13 -0.32
N LEU A 18 -9.84 -2.02 0.10
CA LEU A 18 -10.50 -0.73 0.26
C LEU A 18 -9.79 0.12 1.32
N ALA A 19 -9.54 -0.43 2.51
CA ALA A 19 -8.88 0.28 3.60
C ALA A 19 -7.45 0.71 3.22
N GLU A 20 -6.67 -0.20 2.63
CA GLU A 20 -5.33 0.10 2.12
C GLU A 20 -5.33 1.11 0.98
N GLY A 21 -6.34 1.06 0.11
CA GLY A 21 -6.53 2.01 -0.97
C GLY A 21 -6.77 3.43 -0.45
N ILE A 22 -7.67 3.57 0.54
CA ILE A 22 -7.96 4.84 1.20
C ILE A 22 -6.71 5.34 1.95
N ALA A 23 -6.05 4.49 2.73
CA ALA A 23 -4.83 4.86 3.45
C ALA A 23 -3.73 5.36 2.51
N ALA A 24 -3.57 4.73 1.35
CA ALA A 24 -2.60 5.16 0.33
C ALA A 24 -2.96 6.53 -0.27
N LEU A 25 -4.25 6.82 -0.49
CA LEU A 25 -4.68 8.16 -0.94
C LEU A 25 -4.48 9.23 0.14
N VAL A 26 -4.71 8.91 1.41
CA VAL A 26 -4.38 9.80 2.53
C VAL A 26 -2.88 10.08 2.56
N HIS A 27 -2.05 9.05 2.40
CA HIS A 27 -0.60 9.20 2.35
C HIS A 27 -0.14 10.04 1.15
N PHE A 28 -0.78 9.88 -0.01
CA PHE A 28 -0.58 10.77 -1.16
C PHE A 28 -0.84 12.24 -0.79
N THR A 29 -1.97 12.56 -0.16
CA THR A 29 -2.29 13.93 0.27
C THR A 29 -1.27 14.48 1.26
N ILE A 30 -0.84 13.66 2.23
CA ILE A 30 0.18 14.05 3.21
C ILE A 30 1.49 14.39 2.49
N CYS A 31 1.95 13.52 1.60
CA CYS A 31 3.21 13.70 0.87
C CYS A 31 3.19 14.90 -0.10
N TYR A 32 2.01 15.30 -0.59
CA TYR A 32 1.88 16.44 -1.49
C TYR A 32 1.79 17.78 -0.77
N THR A 33 1.16 17.81 0.42
CA THR A 33 0.81 19.06 1.11
C THR A 33 1.67 19.34 2.33
N SER A 34 2.28 18.31 2.93
CA SER A 34 3.08 18.46 4.14
C SER A 34 4.56 18.72 3.84
N PRO A 35 5.30 19.34 4.76
CA PRO A 35 6.76 19.45 4.64
C PRO A 35 7.41 18.06 4.49
N PRO A 36 8.48 17.92 3.68
CA PRO A 36 9.11 16.62 3.38
C PRO A 36 9.51 15.84 4.65
N ARG A 37 9.91 16.56 5.70
CA ARG A 37 10.30 15.99 7.00
C ARG A 37 9.16 15.31 7.76
N ARG A 38 7.90 15.72 7.52
CA ARG A 38 6.70 15.07 8.07
C ARG A 38 6.19 13.97 7.15
N ALA A 39 6.16 14.25 5.84
CA ALA A 39 5.73 13.30 4.82
C ALA A 39 6.55 12.00 4.84
N LEU A 40 7.88 12.11 4.99
CA LEU A 40 8.80 10.98 4.95
C LEU A 40 9.23 10.53 6.35
N VAL A 41 8.38 10.69 7.38
CA VAL A 41 8.75 10.39 8.78
C VAL A 41 9.29 8.96 8.95
N SER A 42 8.69 8.00 8.25
CA SER A 42 9.08 6.58 8.27
C SER A 42 10.44 6.33 7.62
N PHE A 43 10.90 7.20 6.72
CA PHE A 43 12.18 7.08 5.97
C PHE A 43 13.26 8.01 6.54
N ARG A 44 13.40 8.04 7.87
CA ARG A 44 14.38 8.88 8.59
C ARG A 44 15.35 8.06 9.45
N GLY A 45 15.63 6.83 9.04
CA GLY A 45 16.53 5.89 9.72
C GLY A 45 17.99 6.33 9.68
N PRO A 46 18.90 5.56 10.31
CA PRO A 46 20.32 5.91 10.40
C PRO A 46 21.01 6.09 9.04
N GLY A 47 20.56 5.38 8.00
CA GLY A 47 21.08 5.50 6.63
C GLY A 47 20.35 6.53 5.76
N ALA A 48 19.36 7.24 6.30
CA ALA A 48 18.55 8.18 5.53
C ALA A 48 19.30 9.47 5.21
N SER A 49 19.16 9.94 3.96
CA SER A 49 19.55 11.28 3.56
C SER A 49 18.53 12.33 4.03
N GLU A 50 18.88 13.61 3.93
CA GLU A 50 17.97 14.68 4.29
C GLU A 50 16.67 14.63 3.45
N PRO A 51 15.47 14.74 4.06
CA PRO A 51 14.20 14.63 3.36
C PRO A 51 14.05 15.69 2.25
N GLN A 52 13.99 15.24 1.00
CA GLN A 52 13.84 16.11 -0.16
C GLN A 52 12.40 16.21 -0.64
N GLY A 53 11.97 17.40 -1.05
CA GLY A 53 10.60 17.61 -1.56
C GLY A 53 10.28 16.89 -2.87
N LEU A 54 11.28 16.64 -3.71
CA LEU A 54 11.09 15.82 -4.91
C LEU A 54 10.76 14.37 -4.55
N THR A 55 11.53 13.78 -3.64
CA THR A 55 11.31 12.42 -3.13
C THR A 55 9.93 12.27 -2.49
N ALA A 56 9.49 13.27 -1.70
CA ALA A 56 8.13 13.27 -1.15
C ALA A 56 7.04 13.21 -2.24
N ARG A 57 7.18 13.98 -3.33
CA ARG A 57 6.22 13.93 -4.45
C ARG A 57 6.26 12.62 -5.23
N LEU A 58 7.42 11.99 -5.36
CA LEU A 58 7.54 10.66 -5.98
C LEU A 58 6.83 9.60 -5.14
N TYR A 59 7.03 9.60 -3.82
CA TYR A 59 6.29 8.74 -2.90
C TYR A 59 4.79 9.03 -2.91
N ALA A 60 4.40 10.29 -3.09
CA ALA A 60 3.00 10.66 -3.26
C ALA A 60 2.42 9.97 -4.51
N MET A 61 3.05 10.10 -5.67
CA MET A 61 2.57 9.47 -6.91
C MET A 61 2.52 7.95 -6.80
N GLN A 62 3.54 7.32 -6.21
CA GLN A 62 3.52 5.89 -5.94
C GLN A 62 2.31 5.48 -5.10
N SER A 63 2.02 6.23 -4.03
CA SER A 63 0.89 5.96 -3.14
C SER A 63 -0.45 6.19 -3.85
N MET A 64 -0.54 7.20 -4.71
CA MET A 64 -1.73 7.46 -5.52
C MET A 64 -2.02 6.28 -6.47
N TYR A 65 -1.02 5.84 -7.25
CA TYR A 65 -1.20 4.72 -8.19
C TYR A 65 -1.54 3.43 -7.44
N ALA A 66 -0.83 3.12 -6.35
CA ALA A 66 -1.13 1.96 -5.53
C ALA A 66 -2.56 2.03 -4.96
N GLY A 67 -2.97 3.20 -4.45
CA GLY A 67 -4.30 3.42 -3.89
C GLY A 67 -5.41 3.18 -4.92
N VAL A 68 -5.28 3.77 -6.11
CA VAL A 68 -6.26 3.61 -7.21
C VAL A 68 -6.36 2.16 -7.65
N ILE A 69 -5.23 1.46 -7.82
CA ILE A 69 -5.21 0.04 -8.22
C ILE A 69 -5.92 -0.82 -7.16
N ARG A 70 -5.66 -0.59 -5.86
CA ARG A 70 -6.27 -1.34 -4.77
C ARG A 70 -7.78 -1.10 -4.67
N LEU A 71 -8.21 0.15 -4.82
CA LEU A 71 -9.64 0.49 -4.86
C LEU A 71 -10.32 -0.19 -6.04
N TYR A 72 -9.73 -0.13 -7.24
CA TYR A 72 -10.28 -0.78 -8.43
C TYR A 72 -10.37 -2.31 -8.25
N ALA A 73 -9.34 -2.93 -7.68
CA ALA A 73 -9.31 -4.36 -7.36
C ALA A 73 -10.35 -4.73 -6.28
N ALA A 74 -10.62 -3.85 -5.31
CA ALA A 74 -11.62 -4.10 -4.27
C ALA A 74 -13.04 -4.25 -4.85
N TYR A 75 -13.39 -3.46 -5.87
CA TYR A 75 -14.71 -3.57 -6.52
C TYR A 75 -14.80 -4.68 -7.57
N ASN A 76 -13.66 -5.14 -8.11
CA ASN A 76 -13.59 -6.15 -9.18
C ASN A 76 -12.79 -7.39 -8.75
N ILE A 77 -12.99 -7.85 -7.51
CA ILE A 77 -12.15 -8.90 -6.90
C ILE A 77 -12.29 -10.28 -7.58
N THR A 78 -13.41 -10.54 -8.24
CA THR A 78 -13.70 -11.82 -8.91
C THR A 78 -12.93 -11.98 -10.21
N GLU A 79 -12.48 -10.87 -10.79
CA GLU A 79 -11.75 -10.86 -12.05
C GLU A 79 -10.25 -11.11 -11.79
N ALA A 80 -9.66 -12.01 -12.57
CA ALA A 80 -8.25 -12.40 -12.39
C ALA A 80 -7.29 -11.21 -12.55
N MET A 81 -7.55 -10.32 -13.52
CA MET A 81 -6.65 -9.21 -13.84
C MET A 81 -6.61 -8.14 -12.73
N PRO A 82 -7.75 -7.56 -12.28
CA PRO A 82 -7.76 -6.62 -11.16
C PRO A 82 -7.20 -7.24 -9.87
N TYR A 83 -7.51 -8.51 -9.60
CA TYR A 83 -6.99 -9.22 -8.43
C TYR A 83 -5.46 -9.27 -8.42
N ASN A 84 -4.85 -9.72 -9.52
CA ASN A 84 -3.40 -9.85 -9.62
C ASN A 84 -2.72 -8.47 -9.58
N LEU A 85 -3.31 -7.44 -10.20
CA LEU A 85 -2.81 -6.06 -10.10
C LEU A 85 -2.87 -5.53 -8.66
N GLY A 86 -3.98 -5.77 -7.96
CA GLY A 86 -4.12 -5.45 -6.54
C GLY A 86 -3.03 -6.13 -5.71
N LEU A 87 -2.85 -7.44 -5.88
CA LEU A 87 -1.80 -8.22 -5.21
C LEU A 87 -0.40 -7.66 -5.48
N LEU A 88 -0.06 -7.39 -6.74
CA LEU A 88 1.23 -6.82 -7.12
C LEU A 88 1.45 -5.44 -6.50
N SER A 89 0.41 -4.61 -6.34
CA SER A 89 0.53 -3.31 -5.69
C SER A 89 0.78 -3.41 -4.17
N VAL A 90 0.21 -4.42 -3.49
CA VAL A 90 0.46 -4.68 -2.07
C VAL A 90 1.86 -5.29 -1.89
N ALA A 91 2.22 -6.24 -2.76
CA ALA A 91 3.55 -6.86 -2.77
C ALA A 91 4.66 -5.84 -3.09
N GLY A 92 4.43 -4.90 -4.01
CA GLY A 92 5.36 -3.82 -4.30
C GLY A 92 5.58 -2.88 -3.11
N ALA A 93 4.52 -2.56 -2.36
CA ALA A 93 4.66 -1.81 -1.11
C ALA A 93 5.44 -2.61 -0.05
N PHE A 94 5.21 -3.93 0.05
CA PHE A 94 6.01 -4.80 0.91
C PHE A 94 7.49 -4.78 0.54
N LEU A 95 7.83 -4.95 -0.75
CA LEU A 95 9.21 -4.93 -1.23
C LEU A 95 9.92 -3.60 -0.93
N LEU A 96 9.23 -2.48 -1.11
CA LEU A 96 9.74 -1.16 -0.74
C LEU A 96 10.10 -1.12 0.76
N HIS A 97 9.15 -1.43 1.64
CA HIS A 97 9.38 -1.35 3.09
C HIS A 97 10.44 -2.37 3.56
N PHE A 98 10.47 -3.57 2.96
CA PHE A 98 11.48 -4.59 3.23
C PHE A 98 12.89 -4.08 2.90
N ASN A 99 13.08 -3.51 1.70
CA ASN A 99 14.38 -3.00 1.28
C ASN A 99 14.83 -1.81 2.14
N GLU A 100 13.94 -0.87 2.43
CA GLU A 100 14.25 0.31 3.24
C GLU A 100 14.56 -0.04 4.72
N LEU A 101 13.96 -1.10 5.26
CA LEU A 101 14.23 -1.59 6.62
C LEU A 101 15.48 -2.48 6.70
N VAL A 102 15.62 -3.46 5.80
CA VAL A 102 16.61 -4.54 5.93
C VAL A 102 17.89 -4.23 5.17
N VAL A 103 17.78 -3.71 3.95
CA VAL A 103 18.93 -3.51 3.04
C VAL A 103 19.53 -2.12 3.22
N PHE A 104 18.73 -1.07 3.01
CA PHE A 104 19.19 0.32 3.00
C PHE A 104 19.22 0.96 4.39
N LYS A 105 18.45 0.44 5.36
CA LYS A 105 18.37 0.96 6.75
C LYS A 105 18.03 2.46 6.82
N THR A 106 17.32 2.93 5.81
CA THR A 106 16.78 4.28 5.63
C THR A 106 15.44 4.43 6.32
N ALA A 107 14.74 3.33 6.61
CA ALA A 107 13.51 3.34 7.39
C ALA A 107 13.78 3.29 8.90
N LYS A 108 12.98 4.04 9.68
CA LYS A 108 12.96 3.95 11.14
C LYS A 108 12.12 2.74 11.57
N PRO A 109 12.69 1.75 12.29
CA PRO A 109 11.94 0.55 12.68
C PRO A 109 10.63 0.86 13.41
N GLN A 110 10.66 1.78 14.37
CA GLN A 110 9.48 2.19 15.16
C GLN A 110 8.30 2.69 14.28
N ASP A 111 8.60 3.34 13.15
CA ASP A 111 7.58 3.98 12.30
C ASP A 111 7.24 3.12 11.07
N ALA A 112 8.11 2.18 10.69
CA ALA A 112 8.00 1.38 9.48
C ALA A 112 7.61 -0.09 9.72
N ILE A 113 7.69 -0.61 10.95
CA ILE A 113 7.24 -1.99 11.27
C ILE A 113 5.74 -2.16 11.03
N ALA A 114 4.91 -1.23 11.49
CA ALA A 114 3.46 -1.31 11.33
C ALA A 114 3.04 -1.42 9.84
N PRO A 115 3.45 -0.50 8.94
CA PRO A 115 3.11 -0.63 7.52
C PRO A 115 3.74 -1.88 6.90
N PHE A 116 4.97 -2.26 7.27
CA PHE A 116 5.64 -3.47 6.78
C PHE A 116 4.85 -4.75 7.08
N VAL A 117 4.40 -4.91 8.33
CA VAL A 117 3.62 -6.09 8.76
C VAL A 117 2.26 -6.12 8.06
N LEU A 118 1.58 -4.97 7.95
CA LEU A 118 0.27 -4.88 7.30
C LEU A 118 0.34 -5.30 5.82
N VAL A 119 1.28 -4.74 5.06
CA VAL A 119 1.43 -5.10 3.63
C VAL A 119 1.98 -6.52 3.46
N GLY A 120 2.86 -6.98 4.35
CA GLY A 120 3.40 -8.34 4.31
C GLY A 120 2.33 -9.40 4.56
N LEU A 121 1.57 -9.27 5.64
CA LEU A 121 0.44 -10.16 5.94
C LEU A 121 -0.65 -10.06 4.87
N GLY A 122 -0.93 -8.84 4.39
CA GLY A 122 -1.87 -8.60 3.30
C GLY A 122 -1.49 -9.32 2.00
N SER A 123 -0.23 -9.25 1.58
CA SER A 123 0.28 -9.97 0.41
C SER A 123 0.14 -11.48 0.55
N VAL A 124 0.54 -12.05 1.69
CA VAL A 124 0.41 -13.50 1.95
C VAL A 124 -1.06 -13.91 1.94
N TRP A 125 -1.92 -13.12 2.57
CA TRP A 125 -3.35 -13.40 2.63
C TRP A 125 -4.01 -13.41 1.24
N MET A 126 -3.68 -12.43 0.40
CA MET A 126 -4.15 -12.40 -0.98
C MET A 126 -3.63 -13.60 -1.80
N ILE A 127 -2.38 -14.02 -1.62
CA ILE A 127 -1.88 -15.22 -2.32
C ILE A 127 -2.70 -16.46 -1.94
N LEU A 128 -2.98 -16.65 -0.65
CA LEU A 128 -3.74 -17.80 -0.15
C LEU A 128 -5.20 -17.78 -0.58
N GLN A 129 -5.81 -16.60 -0.71
CA GLN A 129 -7.22 -16.44 -1.08
C GLN A 129 -7.45 -16.36 -2.59
N ARG A 130 -6.39 -16.41 -3.42
CA ARG A 130 -6.52 -16.25 -4.87
C ARG A 130 -7.49 -17.25 -5.49
N GLY A 131 -7.39 -18.53 -5.13
CA GLY A 131 -8.28 -19.58 -5.67
C GLY A 131 -9.75 -19.49 -5.18
N PHE A 132 -10.01 -18.77 -4.10
CA PHE A 132 -11.37 -18.53 -3.61
C PHE A 132 -12.08 -17.43 -4.41
N TYR A 133 -11.35 -16.38 -4.81
CA TYR A 133 -11.92 -15.24 -5.52
C TYR A 133 -11.82 -15.34 -7.05
N VAL A 134 -10.75 -15.94 -7.55
CA VAL A 134 -10.47 -16.07 -8.98
C VAL A 134 -10.58 -17.56 -9.32
N SER A 135 -11.75 -17.92 -9.86
CA SER A 135 -12.05 -19.27 -10.38
C SER A 135 -11.86 -19.30 -11.89
#